data_AF-A0A482XII4-F1
#
_entry.id   AF-A0A482XII4-F1
#
_cell.length_a   1.000
_cell.length_b   1.000
_cell.length_c   1.000
_cell.angle_alpha   90.00
_cell.angle_beta   90.00
_cell.angle_gamma   90.00
#
_symmetry.space_group_name_H-M   'P 1'
#
loop_
_entity.id
_entity.type
_entity.pdbx_description
1 polymer ?
#
loop_
_entity_poly.entity_id
_entity_poly.type
_entity_poly.pdbx_seq_one_letter_code
_entity_poly.pdbx_strand_id
1 'polypeptide(L)'
;MFKCLMYHFIVLGDILIASGVVSYLGPFTMQFRHEQTVKWLEQLTGYNIFCSKDFQLSQILGQPVEIRAWNIFGLPTDSFSVDNGIIVKNARRYPLMIDPQGQANKWVKNMEKANSLHVIRMTSADYVRTLETSIQFGLPVLLENVGEELDALLEPLLMKQTFKTGGAICVKLGDAVVEFNPKFRFYITTKLRNPHYLPEIAVKVTLLNFMITPVGLEDQLLGIVVAKDRPDLEAEKNNLIVQGAENKRMLKEIEDRILEILSTSEGNILEDEEGVNVLSSSKILANEINEKQAAAEITEKSIDVIRHAYVPIAVHSTILFFSITNLANIDPMYQYSLVWFVNLFKAAIENTEKHDKIPERVKILADYFTYSLYINICRSLFEKVCLLPLL
;
A
#
# COMPACT_ATOMS: atom_id res chain seq x y z
N MET A 1 -10.29 -23.00 28.37
CA MET A 1 -9.11 -23.77 27.91
C MET A 1 -9.24 -24.21 26.44
N PHE A 2 -10.29 -24.93 26.02
CA PHE A 2 -10.46 -25.39 24.62
C PHE A 2 -10.57 -24.28 23.55
N LYS A 3 -11.32 -23.19 23.79
CA LYS A 3 -11.34 -22.03 22.87
C LYS A 3 -9.96 -21.39 22.71
N CYS A 4 -9.19 -21.27 23.80
CA CYS A 4 -7.85 -20.69 23.78
C CYS A 4 -6.85 -21.57 23.00
N LEU A 5 -6.94 -22.90 23.13
CA LEU A 5 -6.17 -23.83 22.28
C LEU A 5 -6.54 -23.67 20.81
N MET A 6 -7.83 -23.60 20.48
CA MET A 6 -8.29 -23.44 19.09
C MET A 6 -7.80 -22.12 18.47
N TYR A 7 -7.83 -21.02 19.22
CA TYR A 7 -7.26 -19.73 18.79
C TYR A 7 -5.74 -19.79 18.59
N HIS A 8 -5.02 -20.50 19.46
CA HIS A 8 -3.57 -20.67 19.30
C HIS A 8 -3.20 -21.45 18.03
N PHE A 9 -3.97 -22.48 17.70
CA PHE A 9 -3.73 -23.27 16.48
C PHE A 9 -4.02 -22.50 15.19
N ILE A 10 -5.07 -21.67 15.17
CA ILE A 10 -5.42 -20.84 14.00
C ILE A 10 -4.32 -19.80 13.72
N VAL A 11 -3.81 -19.17 14.78
CA VAL A 11 -2.74 -18.16 14.65
C VAL A 11 -1.47 -18.77 14.06
N LEU A 12 -1.13 -20.01 14.39
CA LEU A 12 0.05 -20.67 13.84
C LEU A 12 -0.07 -20.89 12.32
N GLY A 13 -1.23 -21.36 11.84
CA GLY A 13 -1.48 -21.53 10.41
C GLY A 13 -1.47 -20.19 9.66
N ASP A 14 -2.15 -19.18 10.20
CA ASP A 14 -2.25 -17.86 9.60
C ASP A 14 -0.89 -17.14 9.53
N ILE A 15 -0.07 -17.22 10.59
CA ILE A 15 1.28 -16.65 10.59
C ILE A 15 2.19 -17.38 9.60
N LEU A 16 2.05 -18.70 9.46
CA LEU A 16 2.85 -19.49 8.52
C LEU A 16 2.59 -19.05 7.08
N ILE A 17 1.31 -18.90 6.71
CA ILE A 17 0.91 -18.41 5.38
C ILE A 17 1.38 -16.97 5.20
N ALA A 18 1.15 -16.08 6.17
CA ALA A 18 1.57 -14.69 6.10
C ALA A 18 3.09 -14.55 5.92
N SER A 19 3.87 -15.37 6.60
CA SER A 19 5.33 -15.43 6.45
C SER A 19 5.73 -15.89 5.04
N GLY A 20 5.01 -16.87 4.47
CA GLY A 20 5.19 -17.31 3.09
C GLY A 20 4.88 -16.21 2.08
N VAL A 21 3.79 -15.47 2.28
CA VAL A 21 3.39 -14.33 1.42
C VAL A 21 4.49 -13.25 1.43
N VAL A 22 4.93 -12.82 2.62
CA VAL A 22 5.97 -11.79 2.78
C VAL A 22 7.32 -12.20 2.20
N SER A 23 7.65 -13.50 2.28
CA SER A 23 8.96 -13.99 1.86
C SER A 23 9.05 -14.28 0.36
N TYR A 24 7.98 -14.83 -0.24
CA TYR A 24 8.03 -15.42 -1.57
C TYR A 24 7.10 -14.79 -2.59
N LEU A 25 5.96 -14.24 -2.17
CA LEU A 25 4.90 -13.85 -3.11
C LEU A 25 5.03 -12.43 -3.65
N GLY A 26 5.96 -11.63 -3.12
CA GLY A 26 6.22 -10.24 -3.54
C GLY A 26 6.31 -9.99 -5.06
N PRO A 27 7.01 -10.82 -5.86
CA PRO A 27 7.16 -10.58 -7.30
C PRO A 27 5.89 -10.88 -8.12
N PHE A 28 4.95 -11.65 -7.58
CA PHE A 28 3.86 -12.22 -8.36
C PHE A 28 2.63 -11.31 -8.41
N THR A 29 1.76 -11.56 -9.39
CA THR A 29 0.48 -10.87 -9.55
C THR A 29 -0.53 -11.30 -8.47
N MET A 30 -1.52 -10.44 -8.20
CA MET A 30 -2.59 -10.71 -7.24
C MET A 30 -3.24 -12.08 -7.42
N GLN A 31 -3.57 -12.45 -8.67
CA GLN A 31 -4.20 -13.74 -8.99
C GLN A 31 -3.31 -14.91 -8.57
N PHE A 32 -2.03 -14.88 -8.92
CA PHE A 32 -1.11 -15.93 -8.53
C PHE A 32 -0.93 -16.01 -7.01
N ARG A 33 -0.85 -14.85 -6.33
CA ARG A 33 -0.77 -14.82 -4.87
C ARG A 33 -1.98 -15.49 -4.23
N HIS A 34 -3.18 -15.20 -4.73
CA HIS A 34 -4.42 -15.79 -4.25
C HIS A 34 -4.45 -17.31 -4.48
N GLU A 35 -4.21 -17.75 -5.72
CA GLU A 35 -4.16 -19.18 -6.05
C GLU A 35 -3.16 -19.96 -5.20
N GLN A 36 -1.96 -19.39 -4.98
CA GLN A 36 -0.93 -20.02 -4.16
C GLN A 36 -1.31 -20.06 -2.68
N THR A 37 -1.97 -19.00 -2.18
CA THR A 37 -2.45 -18.94 -0.80
C THR A 37 -3.55 -19.97 -0.55
N VAL A 38 -4.48 -20.14 -1.48
CA VAL A 38 -5.52 -21.17 -1.41
C VAL A 38 -4.89 -22.57 -1.39
N LYS A 39 -3.90 -22.84 -2.26
CA LYS A 39 -3.17 -24.11 -2.25
C LYS A 39 -2.46 -24.36 -0.92
N TRP A 40 -1.84 -23.34 -0.33
CA TRP A 40 -1.21 -23.47 0.99
C TRP A 40 -2.23 -23.74 2.09
N LEU A 41 -3.39 -23.07 2.08
CA LEU A 41 -4.49 -23.33 3.02
C LEU A 41 -4.98 -24.78 2.94
N GLU A 42 -5.19 -25.30 1.73
CA GLU A 42 -5.62 -26.69 1.51
C GLU A 42 -4.59 -27.70 2.02
N GLN A 43 -3.31 -27.47 1.75
CA GLN A 43 -2.22 -28.33 2.23
C GLN A 43 -2.10 -28.33 3.74
N LEU A 44 -2.14 -27.15 4.37
CA LEU A 44 -2.08 -27.02 5.83
C LEU A 44 -3.27 -27.70 6.51
N THR A 45 -4.46 -27.57 5.91
CA THR A 45 -5.65 -28.30 6.37
C THR A 45 -5.45 -29.81 6.30
N GLY A 46 -4.81 -30.33 5.23
CA GLY A 46 -4.43 -31.73 5.09
C GLY A 46 -3.44 -32.22 6.15
N TYR A 47 -2.60 -31.33 6.69
CA TYR A 47 -1.68 -31.62 7.81
C TYR A 47 -2.30 -31.41 9.19
N ASN A 48 -3.62 -31.17 9.28
CA ASN A 48 -4.32 -30.81 10.52
C ASN A 48 -3.82 -29.51 11.17
N ILE A 49 -3.31 -28.57 10.38
CA ILE A 49 -2.97 -27.22 10.82
C ILE A 49 -4.17 -26.31 10.50
N PHE A 50 -4.81 -25.80 11.55
CA PHE A 50 -5.96 -24.93 11.41
C PHE A 50 -5.55 -23.55 10.91
N CYS A 51 -6.26 -23.03 9.93
CA CYS A 51 -6.09 -21.68 9.39
C CYS A 51 -7.45 -20.99 9.29
N SER A 52 -7.46 -19.67 9.23
CA SER A 52 -8.66 -18.90 8.91
C SER A 52 -9.11 -19.18 7.46
N LYS A 53 -10.41 -19.44 7.27
CA LYS A 53 -10.96 -19.73 5.93
C LYS A 53 -10.82 -18.55 4.96
N ASP A 54 -10.97 -17.34 5.49
CA ASP A 54 -10.88 -16.08 4.74
C ASP A 54 -9.55 -15.38 5.04
N PHE A 55 -8.44 -16.04 4.71
CA PHE A 55 -7.10 -15.49 4.95
C PHE A 55 -6.92 -14.14 4.23
N GLN A 56 -6.55 -13.11 4.99
CA GLN A 56 -6.16 -11.80 4.48
C GLN A 56 -4.91 -11.31 5.19
N LEU A 57 -3.85 -10.99 4.43
CA LEU A 57 -2.59 -10.53 4.98
C LEU A 57 -2.76 -9.24 5.81
N SER A 58 -3.63 -8.35 5.35
CA SER A 58 -3.98 -7.08 6.01
C SER A 58 -4.64 -7.26 7.38
N GLN A 59 -5.34 -8.37 7.62
CA GLN A 59 -5.93 -8.65 8.94
C GLN A 59 -4.91 -9.20 9.93
N ILE A 60 -3.88 -9.90 9.44
CA ILE A 60 -2.88 -10.58 10.28
C ILE A 60 -1.71 -9.66 10.61
N LEU A 61 -1.14 -8.99 9.60
CA LEU A 61 0.06 -8.15 9.73
C LEU A 61 -0.20 -6.66 9.49
N GLY A 62 -1.41 -6.31 9.02
CA GLY A 62 -1.78 -4.93 8.73
C GLY A 62 -2.32 -4.21 9.95
N GLN A 63 -1.93 -2.94 10.10
CA GLN A 63 -2.53 -2.04 11.08
C GLN A 63 -3.39 -1.01 10.34
N PRO A 64 -4.72 -0.91 10.62
CA PRO A 64 -5.62 -0.03 9.87
C PRO A 64 -5.18 1.43 9.84
N VAL A 65 -4.62 1.94 10.95
CA VAL A 65 -4.13 3.32 11.06
C VAL A 65 -2.94 3.58 10.15
N GLU A 66 -1.99 2.64 10.09
CA GLU A 66 -0.82 2.75 9.23
C GLU A 66 -1.18 2.60 7.75
N ILE A 67 -2.03 1.62 7.41
CA ILE A 67 -2.53 1.43 6.04
C ILE A 67 -3.19 2.72 5.55
N ARG A 68 -3.97 3.38 6.41
CA ARG A 68 -4.56 4.68 6.07
C ARG A 68 -3.50 5.76 5.84
N ALA A 69 -2.48 5.82 6.69
CA ALA A 69 -1.37 6.75 6.48
C ALA A 69 -0.70 6.50 5.12
N TRP A 70 -0.48 5.24 4.74
CA TRP A 70 0.04 4.89 3.42
C TRP A 70 -0.86 5.36 2.28
N ASN A 71 -2.17 5.21 2.41
CA ASN A 71 -3.13 5.68 1.41
C ASN A 71 -3.08 7.20 1.25
N ILE A 72 -2.96 7.94 2.36
CA ILE A 72 -2.77 9.40 2.35
C ILE A 72 -1.45 9.78 1.65
N PHE A 73 -0.39 9.00 1.87
CA PHE A 73 0.90 9.19 1.19
C PHE A 73 0.88 8.74 -0.29
N GLY A 74 -0.23 8.18 -0.76
CA GLY A 74 -0.46 7.84 -2.16
C GLY A 74 -0.30 6.37 -2.50
N LEU A 75 -0.31 5.45 -1.52
CA LEU A 75 -0.52 4.03 -1.82
C LEU A 75 -1.98 3.82 -2.28
N PRO A 76 -2.23 3.07 -3.36
CA PRO A 76 -3.61 2.73 -3.73
C PRO A 76 -4.30 1.89 -2.64
N THR A 77 -5.63 1.98 -2.57
CA THR A 77 -6.45 1.33 -1.53
C THR A 77 -6.74 -0.15 -1.80
N ASP A 78 -6.39 -0.65 -2.97
CA ASP A 78 -6.63 -2.05 -3.35
C ASP A 78 -5.78 -3.01 -2.49
N SER A 79 -6.29 -4.23 -2.29
CA SER A 79 -5.64 -5.20 -1.42
C SER A 79 -4.25 -5.62 -1.90
N PHE A 80 -3.97 -5.60 -3.21
CA PHE A 80 -2.65 -5.93 -3.73
C PHE A 80 -1.61 -4.85 -3.36
N SER A 81 -1.98 -3.58 -3.49
CA SER A 81 -1.14 -2.44 -3.06
C SER A 81 -0.95 -2.42 -1.55
N VAL A 82 -2.01 -2.67 -0.77
CA VAL A 82 -1.92 -2.78 0.69
C VAL A 82 -1.00 -3.93 1.11
N ASP A 83 -1.13 -5.10 0.49
CA ASP A 83 -0.24 -6.23 0.73
C ASP A 83 1.22 -5.86 0.43
N ASN A 84 1.47 -5.17 -0.68
CA ASN A 84 2.82 -4.67 -1.00
C ASN A 84 3.35 -3.73 0.08
N GLY A 85 2.51 -2.83 0.61
CA GLY A 85 2.87 -1.96 1.75
C GLY A 85 3.24 -2.76 3.00
N ILE A 86 2.48 -3.80 3.33
CA ILE A 86 2.74 -4.70 4.46
C ILE A 86 4.06 -5.46 4.25
N ILE A 87 4.34 -5.92 3.03
CA ILE A 87 5.61 -6.59 2.72
C ILE A 87 6.77 -5.61 2.85
N VAL A 88 6.67 -4.39 2.33
CA VAL A 88 7.70 -3.36 2.48
C VAL A 88 8.01 -3.08 3.96
N LYS A 89 6.99 -3.03 4.82
CA LYS A 89 7.15 -2.80 6.26
C LYS A 89 7.82 -3.99 6.97
N ASN A 90 7.37 -5.21 6.69
CA ASN A 90 7.73 -6.39 7.47
C ASN A 90 8.87 -7.23 6.87
N ALA A 91 9.27 -6.97 5.62
CA ALA A 91 10.35 -7.70 4.97
C ALA A 91 11.70 -7.47 5.67
N ARG A 92 12.44 -8.57 5.88
CA ARG A 92 13.79 -8.50 6.45
C ARG A 92 14.81 -7.91 5.46
N ARG A 93 14.70 -8.25 4.18
CA ARG A 93 15.56 -7.75 3.10
C ARG A 93 14.98 -6.46 2.54
N TYR A 94 15.84 -5.60 2.01
CA TYR A 94 15.39 -4.32 1.46
C TYR A 94 14.50 -4.54 0.21
N PRO A 95 13.41 -3.77 0.06
CA PRO A 95 12.49 -3.93 -1.04
C PRO A 95 13.07 -3.35 -2.35
N LEU A 96 13.02 -4.15 -3.40
CA LEU A 96 13.20 -3.71 -4.78
C LEU A 96 11.85 -3.72 -5.48
N MET A 97 11.32 -2.53 -5.71
CA MET A 97 9.98 -2.29 -6.23
C MET A 97 10.04 -2.10 -7.74
N ILE A 98 9.39 -3.01 -8.47
CA ILE A 98 9.17 -2.94 -9.91
C ILE A 98 8.00 -1.99 -10.14
N ASP A 99 8.32 -0.74 -10.47
CA ASP A 99 7.39 0.39 -10.46
C ASP A 99 7.49 1.21 -11.77
N PRO A 100 6.99 0.66 -12.89
CA PRO A 100 7.08 1.35 -14.19
C PRO A 100 6.24 2.64 -14.23
N GLN A 101 5.21 2.77 -13.40
CA GLN A 101 4.35 3.97 -13.34
C GLN A 101 4.81 5.01 -12.31
N GLY A 102 5.78 4.70 -11.45
CA GLY A 102 6.30 5.62 -10.44
C GLY A 102 5.41 5.79 -9.20
N GLN A 103 4.47 4.87 -8.97
CA GLN A 103 3.54 4.91 -7.85
C GLN A 103 4.26 4.64 -6.52
N ALA A 104 5.05 3.57 -6.45
CA ALA A 104 5.82 3.20 -5.27
C ALA A 104 6.86 4.27 -4.94
N ASN A 105 7.52 4.81 -5.96
CA ASN A 105 8.48 5.91 -5.82
C ASN A 105 7.84 7.14 -5.17
N LYS A 106 6.66 7.55 -5.67
CA LYS A 106 5.91 8.68 -5.11
C LYS A 106 5.44 8.40 -3.68
N TRP A 107 4.94 7.20 -3.42
CA TRP A 107 4.49 6.78 -2.09
C TRP A 107 5.62 6.84 -1.07
N VAL A 108 6.79 6.26 -1.35
CA VAL A 108 7.95 6.29 -0.44
C VAL A 108 8.43 7.72 -0.18
N LYS A 109 8.49 8.56 -1.23
CA LYS A 109 8.85 9.98 -1.08
C LYS A 109 7.92 10.74 -0.14
N ASN A 110 6.61 10.50 -0.22
CA ASN A 110 5.63 11.14 0.64
C ASN A 110 5.66 10.59 2.06
N MET A 111 5.79 9.26 2.21
CA MET A 111 5.83 8.57 3.49
C MET A 111 7.06 8.98 4.32
N GLU A 112 8.24 9.05 3.70
CA GLU A 112 9.50 9.38 4.37
C GLU A 112 9.83 10.88 4.34
N LYS A 113 8.89 11.73 3.90
CA LYS A 113 9.08 13.18 3.77
C LYS A 113 9.46 13.84 5.11
N ALA A 114 8.82 13.43 6.20
CA ALA A 114 9.12 13.93 7.54
C ALA A 114 10.47 13.42 8.08
N ASN A 115 11.00 12.32 7.53
CA ASN A 115 12.22 11.66 7.97
C ASN A 115 13.46 12.08 7.17
N SER A 116 13.36 13.12 6.33
CA SER A 116 14.46 13.63 5.49
C SER A 116 15.03 12.57 4.52
N LEU A 117 14.15 11.97 3.71
CA LEU A 117 14.52 11.02 2.66
C LEU A 117 15.57 11.58 1.68
N HIS A 118 16.65 10.83 1.50
CA HIS A 118 17.65 11.10 0.47
C HIS A 118 17.35 10.28 -0.78
N VAL A 119 17.27 10.93 -1.94
CA VAL A 119 17.01 10.27 -3.23
C VAL A 119 18.31 10.22 -4.02
N ILE A 120 18.75 9.02 -4.38
CA ILE A 120 20.02 8.77 -5.06
C ILE A 120 19.82 7.97 -6.35
N ARG A 121 20.80 8.03 -7.26
CA ARG A 121 20.86 7.22 -8.49
C ARG A 121 22.26 6.64 -8.62
N MET A 122 22.39 5.44 -9.17
CA MET A 122 23.72 4.82 -9.38
C MET A 122 24.59 5.65 -10.34
N THR A 123 23.99 6.49 -11.17
CA THR A 123 24.71 7.38 -12.10
C THR A 123 25.24 8.66 -11.47
N SER A 124 24.81 9.03 -10.26
CA SER A 124 25.27 10.26 -9.61
C SER A 124 26.61 10.04 -8.91
N ALA A 125 27.60 10.91 -9.15
CA ALA A 125 28.95 10.77 -8.59
C ALA A 125 28.98 10.72 -7.05
N ASP A 126 28.07 11.42 -6.38
CA ASP A 126 28.03 11.54 -4.92
C ASP A 126 27.15 10.46 -4.23
N TYR A 127 26.66 9.44 -4.96
CA TYR A 127 25.70 8.49 -4.38
C TYR A 127 26.31 7.68 -3.22
N VAL A 128 27.58 7.28 -3.33
CA VAL A 128 28.29 6.51 -2.28
C VAL A 128 28.39 7.35 -1.01
N ARG A 129 28.90 8.57 -1.11
CA ARG A 129 29.08 9.48 0.03
C ARG A 129 27.75 9.82 0.71
N THR A 130 26.69 10.03 -0.08
CA THR A 130 25.34 10.28 0.44
C THR A 130 24.85 9.05 1.21
N LEU A 131 25.05 7.86 0.65
CA LEU A 131 24.66 6.60 1.27
C LEU A 131 25.42 6.34 2.58
N GLU A 132 26.74 6.54 2.62
CA GLU A 132 27.55 6.43 3.85
C GLU A 132 27.00 7.35 4.96
N THR A 133 26.76 8.61 4.62
CA THR A 133 26.21 9.62 5.55
C THR A 133 24.83 9.20 6.06
N SER A 134 23.94 8.75 5.16
CA SER A 134 22.61 8.31 5.54
C SER A 134 22.61 7.05 6.40
N ILE A 135 23.52 6.10 6.17
CA ILE A 135 23.69 4.90 7.02
C ILE A 135 24.11 5.31 8.44
N GLN A 136 25.08 6.22 8.56
CA GLN A 136 25.58 6.69 9.84
C GLN A 136 24.49 7.40 10.67
N PHE A 137 23.73 8.30 10.05
CA PHE A 137 22.69 9.07 10.73
C PHE A 137 21.33 8.35 10.79
N GLY A 138 21.18 7.20 10.15
CA GLY A 138 19.92 6.45 10.11
C GLY A 138 18.84 7.12 9.26
N LEU A 139 19.23 7.91 8.26
CA LEU A 139 18.32 8.60 7.35
C LEU A 139 17.83 7.65 6.26
N PRO A 140 16.54 7.67 5.88
CA PRO A 140 16.03 6.80 4.84
C PRO A 140 16.61 7.20 3.48
N VAL A 141 16.87 6.20 2.63
CA VAL A 141 17.41 6.39 1.28
C VAL A 141 16.55 5.66 0.24
N LEU A 142 16.25 6.35 -0.87
CA LEU A 142 15.59 5.80 -2.04
C LEU A 142 16.54 5.79 -3.24
N LEU A 143 16.90 4.60 -3.71
CA LEU A 143 17.66 4.38 -4.93
C LEU A 143 16.71 4.27 -6.13
N GLU A 144 16.81 5.22 -7.07
CA GLU A 144 15.93 5.29 -8.24
C GLU A 144 16.52 4.70 -9.52
N ASN A 145 15.64 4.18 -10.37
CA ASN A 145 15.91 3.75 -11.73
C ASN A 145 17.03 2.70 -11.81
N VAL A 146 16.99 1.71 -10.91
CA VAL A 146 17.90 0.58 -10.98
C VAL A 146 17.63 -0.23 -12.26
N GLY A 147 18.70 -0.59 -12.96
CA GLY A 147 18.67 -1.46 -14.13
C GLY A 147 18.53 -2.93 -13.74
N GLU A 148 19.05 -3.83 -14.56
CA GLU A 148 19.10 -5.26 -14.22
C GLU A 148 20.29 -5.63 -13.34
N GLU A 149 21.26 -4.71 -13.23
CA GLU A 149 22.45 -4.85 -12.40
C GLU A 149 22.42 -3.86 -11.22
N LEU A 150 22.98 -4.29 -10.10
CA LEU A 150 23.22 -3.49 -8.90
C LEU A 150 24.72 -3.37 -8.69
N ASP A 151 25.16 -2.23 -8.15
CA ASP A 151 26.55 -2.04 -7.80
C ASP A 151 26.99 -3.03 -6.69
N ALA A 152 28.09 -3.74 -6.92
CA ALA A 152 28.67 -4.68 -5.97
C ALA A 152 29.02 -4.03 -4.62
N LEU A 153 29.27 -2.72 -4.61
CA LEU A 153 29.51 -1.93 -3.40
C LEU A 153 28.33 -1.97 -2.42
N LEU A 154 27.10 -2.22 -2.90
CA LEU A 154 25.90 -2.33 -2.07
C LEU A 154 25.75 -3.71 -1.42
N GLU A 155 26.52 -4.72 -1.83
CA GLU A 155 26.33 -6.10 -1.38
C GLU A 155 26.38 -6.28 0.14
N PRO A 156 27.37 -5.72 0.87
CA PRO A 156 27.42 -5.86 2.32
C PRO A 156 26.23 -5.22 3.01
N LEU A 157 25.71 -4.12 2.44
CA LEU A 157 24.52 -3.45 2.94
C LEU A 157 23.27 -4.30 2.70
N LEU A 158 23.05 -4.78 1.46
CA LEU A 158 21.88 -5.58 1.09
C LEU A 158 21.78 -6.87 1.91
N MET A 159 22.92 -7.53 2.12
CA MET A 159 23.03 -8.74 2.94
C MET A 159 23.04 -8.47 4.45
N LYS A 160 23.06 -7.19 4.87
CA LYS A 160 23.18 -6.75 6.26
C LYS A 160 24.38 -7.40 6.97
N GLN A 161 25.53 -7.45 6.27
CA GLN A 161 26.80 -7.97 6.78
C GLN A 161 27.42 -6.96 7.74
N THR A 162 26.85 -6.85 8.94
CA THR A 162 27.34 -5.96 9.98
C THR A 162 28.31 -6.69 10.92
N PHE A 163 29.29 -5.97 11.42
CA PHE A 163 30.28 -6.48 12.38
C PHE A 163 30.52 -5.46 13.48
N LYS A 164 30.94 -5.92 14.66
CA LYS A 164 31.24 -5.01 15.77
C LYS A 164 32.69 -4.53 15.67
N THR A 165 32.92 -3.23 15.77
CA THR A 165 34.25 -2.62 15.84
C THR A 165 34.22 -1.46 16.81
N GLY A 166 35.11 -1.46 17.81
CA GLY A 166 35.15 -0.40 18.82
C GLY A 166 33.86 -0.23 19.65
N GLY A 167 33.05 -1.28 19.78
CA GLY A 167 31.77 -1.25 20.50
C GLY A 167 30.57 -0.80 19.65
N ALA A 168 30.80 -0.20 18.48
CA ALA A 168 29.77 0.15 17.51
C ALA A 168 29.51 -1.00 16.52
N ILE A 169 28.29 -1.05 15.97
CA ILE A 169 27.95 -1.95 14.85
C ILE A 169 28.31 -1.20 13.58
N CYS A 170 29.13 -1.79 12.72
CA CYS A 170 29.58 -1.18 11.47
C CYS A 170 29.24 -2.07 10.27
N VAL A 171 29.17 -1.46 9.09
CA VAL A 171 29.05 -2.14 7.79
C VAL A 171 30.17 -1.63 6.89
N LYS A 172 30.74 -2.53 6.07
CA LYS A 172 31.75 -2.15 5.08
C LYS A 172 31.05 -1.77 3.78
N LEU A 173 31.27 -0.55 3.28
CA LEU A 173 30.71 -0.08 2.02
C LEU A 173 31.89 0.28 1.10
N GLY A 174 32.18 -0.60 0.13
CA GLY A 174 33.44 -0.50 -0.63
C GLY A 174 34.64 -0.65 0.28
N ASP A 175 35.50 0.37 0.32
CA ASP A 175 36.66 0.42 1.23
C ASP A 175 36.37 1.12 2.57
N ALA A 176 35.25 1.83 2.68
CA ALA A 176 34.88 2.57 3.88
C ALA A 176 34.21 1.67 4.92
N VAL A 177 34.52 1.89 6.19
CA VAL A 177 33.82 1.27 7.33
C VAL A 177 32.91 2.33 7.94
N VAL A 178 31.60 2.11 7.84
CA VAL A 178 30.57 3.06 8.27
C VAL A 178 29.86 2.51 9.48
N GLU A 179 29.64 3.34 10.50
CA GLU A 179 28.79 2.98 11.64
C GLU A 179 27.35 2.78 11.18
N PHE A 180 26.77 1.62 11.49
CA PHE A 180 25.44 1.23 11.03
C PHE A 180 24.38 1.63 12.06
N ASN A 181 23.49 2.54 11.68
CA ASN A 181 22.35 2.90 12.50
C ASN A 181 21.17 1.93 12.27
N PRO A 182 20.63 1.26 13.32
CA PRO A 182 19.50 0.34 13.18
C PRO A 182 18.21 0.97 12.63
N LYS A 183 18.06 2.30 12.70
CA LYS A 183 16.90 3.02 12.16
C LYS A 183 16.98 3.24 10.64
N PHE A 184 18.13 2.96 10.02
CA PHE A 184 18.33 3.14 8.58
C PHE A 184 17.35 2.30 7.75
N ARG A 185 16.73 2.93 6.76
CA ARG A 185 15.81 2.30 5.81
C ARG A 185 16.31 2.53 4.38
N PHE A 186 16.25 1.49 3.56
CA PHE A 186 16.70 1.53 2.18
C PHE A 186 15.61 1.00 1.26
N TYR A 187 15.29 1.76 0.22
CA TYR A 187 14.25 1.48 -0.75
C TYR A 187 14.86 1.51 -2.14
N ILE A 188 14.49 0.57 -3.00
CA ILE A 188 15.01 0.46 -4.36
C ILE A 188 13.83 0.47 -5.33
N THR A 189 13.90 1.26 -6.39
CA THR A 189 12.86 1.31 -7.44
C THR A 189 13.47 1.12 -8.82
N THR A 190 12.77 0.37 -9.67
CA THR A 190 13.08 0.24 -11.10
C THR A 190 11.87 0.66 -11.94
N LYS A 191 12.13 1.25 -13.11
CA LYS A 191 11.09 1.55 -14.11
C LYS A 191 10.94 0.46 -15.16
N LEU A 192 11.81 -0.55 -15.15
CA LEU A 192 11.72 -1.67 -16.07
C LEU A 192 10.43 -2.45 -15.78
N ARG A 193 9.60 -2.67 -16.79
CA ARG A 193 8.33 -3.42 -16.62
C ARG A 193 8.56 -4.89 -16.30
N ASN A 194 9.56 -5.49 -16.95
CA ASN A 194 9.90 -6.90 -16.80
C ASN A 194 11.42 -7.09 -16.77
N PRO A 195 12.10 -6.66 -15.69
CA PRO A 195 13.55 -6.78 -15.56
C PRO A 195 13.98 -8.24 -15.38
N HIS A 196 15.07 -8.64 -16.02
CA HIS A 196 15.65 -9.97 -15.89
C HIS A 196 16.79 -10.00 -14.85
N TYR A 197 16.43 -10.02 -13.57
CA TYR A 197 17.41 -10.08 -12.50
C TYR A 197 18.08 -11.44 -12.39
N LEU A 198 19.40 -11.44 -12.19
CA LEU A 198 20.15 -12.64 -11.85
C LEU A 198 19.67 -13.21 -10.50
N PRO A 199 19.71 -14.54 -10.29
CA PRO A 199 19.30 -15.17 -9.03
C PRO A 199 20.01 -14.58 -7.80
N GLU A 200 21.25 -14.14 -7.98
CA GLU A 200 22.04 -13.47 -6.94
C GLU A 200 21.35 -12.23 -6.37
N ILE A 201 20.75 -11.40 -7.23
CA ILE A 201 20.01 -10.20 -6.80
C ILE A 201 18.73 -10.62 -6.05
N ALA A 202 18.00 -11.61 -6.57
CA ALA A 202 16.75 -12.09 -5.98
C ALA A 202 16.91 -12.68 -4.56
N VAL A 203 18.10 -13.18 -4.23
CA VAL A 203 18.41 -13.64 -2.86
C VAL A 203 18.70 -12.46 -1.93
N LYS A 204 19.34 -11.39 -2.43
CA LYS A 204 19.78 -10.22 -1.65
C LYS A 204 18.63 -9.25 -1.31
N VAL A 205 17.64 -9.10 -2.20
CA VAL A 205 16.54 -8.13 -2.03
C VAL A 205 15.18 -8.83 -1.91
N THR A 206 14.18 -8.11 -1.40
CA THR A 206 12.77 -8.53 -1.52
C THR A 206 12.20 -7.90 -2.79
N LEU A 207 12.11 -8.68 -3.86
CA LEU A 207 11.48 -8.25 -5.11
C LEU A 207 9.97 -8.06 -4.90
N LEU A 208 9.45 -6.90 -5.30
CA LEU A 208 8.05 -6.54 -5.18
C LEU A 208 7.51 -5.98 -6.49
N ASN A 209 6.41 -6.56 -6.96
CA ASN A 209 5.70 -6.07 -8.12
C ASN A 209 4.75 -4.94 -7.72
N PHE A 210 5.07 -3.71 -8.12
CA PHE A 210 4.27 -2.49 -7.92
C PHE A 210 3.62 -2.02 -9.22
N MET A 211 3.49 -2.88 -10.23
CA MET A 211 2.70 -2.56 -11.41
C MET A 211 1.27 -2.26 -11.02
N ILE A 212 0.74 -1.16 -11.55
CA ILE A 212 -0.64 -0.77 -11.31
C ILE A 212 -1.60 -1.85 -11.84
N THR A 213 -2.58 -2.24 -11.02
CA THR A 213 -3.61 -3.20 -11.38
C THR A 213 -4.84 -2.48 -11.94
N PRO A 214 -5.68 -3.15 -12.76
CA PRO A 214 -6.96 -2.57 -13.19
C PRO A 214 -7.83 -2.12 -12.01
N VAL A 215 -7.97 -2.97 -11.00
CA VAL A 215 -8.75 -2.65 -9.78
C VAL A 215 -8.14 -1.46 -9.03
N GLY A 216 -6.82 -1.43 -8.86
CA GLY A 216 -6.15 -0.32 -8.17
C GLY A 216 -6.26 1.01 -8.90
N LEU A 217 -6.21 1.01 -10.24
CA LEU A 217 -6.45 2.21 -11.04
C LEU A 217 -7.92 2.64 -11.01
N GLU A 218 -8.86 1.70 -11.08
CA GLU A 218 -10.29 1.98 -10.98
C GLU A 218 -10.62 2.68 -9.66
N ASP A 219 -10.17 2.13 -8.53
CA ASP A 219 -10.34 2.73 -7.21
C ASP A 219 -9.71 4.14 -7.13
N GLN A 220 -8.53 4.31 -7.73
CA GLN A 220 -7.85 5.59 -7.78
C GLN A 220 -8.64 6.64 -8.59
N LEU A 221 -9.14 6.27 -9.77
CA LEU A 221 -9.92 7.16 -10.63
C LEU A 221 -11.29 7.46 -10.03
N LEU A 222 -11.92 6.47 -9.39
CA LEU A 222 -13.16 6.63 -8.63
C LEU A 222 -12.98 7.65 -7.50
N GLY A 223 -11.91 7.53 -6.72
CA GLY A 223 -11.57 8.49 -5.68
C GLY A 223 -11.38 9.91 -6.25
N ILE A 224 -10.72 10.04 -7.40
CA ILE A 224 -10.48 11.34 -8.04
C ILE A 224 -11.79 11.98 -8.53
N VAL A 225 -12.66 11.23 -9.21
CA VAL A 225 -13.91 11.79 -9.73
C VAL A 225 -14.84 12.18 -8.60
N VAL A 226 -14.97 11.35 -7.56
CA VAL A 226 -15.80 11.67 -6.38
C VAL A 226 -15.25 12.89 -5.66
N ALA A 227 -13.94 12.95 -5.39
CA ALA A 227 -13.34 14.08 -4.68
C ALA A 227 -13.50 15.42 -5.42
N LYS A 228 -13.53 15.41 -6.76
CA LYS A 228 -13.70 16.62 -7.56
C LYS A 228 -15.16 17.01 -7.78
N ASP A 229 -16.03 16.04 -8.05
CA ASP A 229 -17.44 16.31 -8.38
C ASP A 229 -18.28 16.52 -7.12
N ARG A 230 -17.98 15.78 -6.04
CA ARG A 230 -18.66 15.82 -4.73
C ARG A 230 -17.65 15.92 -3.57
N PRO A 231 -16.97 17.08 -3.41
CA PRO A 231 -16.00 17.29 -2.34
C PRO A 231 -16.62 17.21 -0.94
N ASP A 232 -17.92 17.48 -0.83
CA ASP A 232 -18.72 17.33 0.39
C ASP A 232 -18.71 15.89 0.90
N LEU A 233 -19.00 14.91 0.02
CA LEU A 233 -19.02 13.49 0.37
C LEU A 233 -17.63 12.97 0.73
N GLU A 234 -16.60 13.46 0.04
CA GLU A 234 -15.22 13.04 0.32
C GLU A 234 -14.72 13.60 1.66
N ALA A 235 -15.08 14.84 2.02
CA ALA A 235 -14.78 15.42 3.33
C ALA A 235 -15.52 14.65 4.44
N GLU A 236 -16.81 14.35 4.25
CA GLU A 236 -17.61 13.58 5.20
C GLU A 236 -17.04 12.17 5.40
N LYS A 237 -16.71 11.46 4.32
CA LYS A 237 -16.07 10.14 4.40
C LYS A 237 -14.75 10.21 5.16
N ASN A 238 -13.91 11.20 4.88
CA ASN A 238 -12.65 11.36 5.59
C ASN A 238 -12.84 11.60 7.09
N ASN A 239 -13.83 12.41 7.47
CA ASN A 239 -14.19 12.65 8.87
C ASN A 239 -14.67 11.37 9.56
N LEU A 240 -15.58 10.61 8.94
CA LEU A 240 -16.08 9.34 9.48
C LEU A 240 -14.95 8.34 9.71
N ILE A 241 -13.98 8.24 8.80
CA ILE A 241 -12.85 7.33 8.99
C ILE A 241 -11.93 7.82 10.12
N VAL A 242 -11.71 9.14 10.29
CA VAL A 242 -10.90 9.67 11.42
C VAL A 242 -11.58 9.37 12.73
N GLN A 243 -12.88 9.64 12.82
CA GLN A 243 -13.68 9.33 14.00
C GLN A 243 -13.68 7.83 14.28
N GLY A 244 -13.85 6.97 13.26
CA GLY A 244 -13.82 5.53 13.42
C GLY A 244 -12.47 4.99 13.90
N ALA A 245 -11.35 5.57 13.45
CA ALA A 245 -10.03 5.21 13.94
C ALA A 245 -9.81 5.64 15.39
N GLU A 246 -10.26 6.84 15.76
CA GLU A 246 -10.18 7.34 17.14
C GLU A 246 -11.08 6.54 18.08
N ASN A 247 -12.31 6.22 17.66
CA ASN A 247 -13.24 5.36 18.39
C ASN A 247 -12.62 3.98 18.65
N LYS A 248 -12.01 3.36 17.63
CA LYS A 248 -11.30 2.07 17.79
C LYS A 248 -10.12 2.17 18.75
N ARG A 249 -9.38 3.28 18.72
CA ARG A 249 -8.28 3.53 19.67
C ARG A 249 -8.82 3.64 21.09
N MET A 250 -9.84 4.45 21.32
CA MET A 250 -10.48 4.63 22.62
C MET A 250 -11.06 3.31 23.15
N LEU A 251 -11.72 2.51 22.31
CA LEU A 251 -12.22 1.19 22.71
C LEU A 251 -11.08 0.27 23.17
N LYS A 252 -9.96 0.28 22.46
CA LYS A 252 -8.78 -0.50 22.85
C LYS A 252 -8.17 0.00 24.16
N GLU A 253 -8.03 1.31 24.34
CA GLU A 253 -7.53 1.90 25.58
C GLU A 253 -8.44 1.55 26.78
N ILE A 254 -9.76 1.54 26.57
CA ILE A 254 -10.74 1.09 27.57
C ILE A 254 -10.55 -0.42 27.87
N GLU A 255 -10.39 -1.25 26.84
CA GLU A 255 -10.18 -2.69 27.01
C GLU A 255 -8.87 -2.98 27.77
N ASP A 256 -7.77 -2.34 27.39
CA ASP A 256 -6.47 -2.45 28.05
C ASP A 256 -6.56 -2.00 29.52
N ARG A 257 -7.29 -0.91 29.81
CA ARG A 257 -7.52 -0.44 31.19
C ARG A 257 -8.37 -1.40 32.02
N ILE A 258 -9.39 -2.02 31.43
CA ILE A 258 -10.20 -3.04 32.08
C ILE A 258 -9.32 -4.26 32.41
N LEU A 259 -8.48 -4.69 31.47
CA LEU A 259 -7.55 -5.80 31.67
C LEU A 259 -6.52 -5.49 32.75
N GLU A 260 -5.98 -4.27 32.79
CA GLU A 260 -5.04 -3.82 33.81
C GLU A 260 -5.66 -3.91 35.21
N ILE A 261 -6.88 -3.39 35.40
CA ILE A 261 -7.60 -3.46 36.68
C ILE A 261 -7.84 -4.91 37.06
N LEU A 262 -8.38 -5.74 36.15
CA LEU A 262 -8.63 -7.16 36.40
C LEU A 262 -7.35 -7.94 36.75
N SER A 263 -6.20 -7.53 36.21
CA SER A 263 -4.91 -8.17 36.46
C SER A 263 -4.23 -7.72 37.76
N THR A 264 -4.49 -6.49 38.18
CA THR A 264 -3.88 -5.87 39.37
C THR A 264 -4.69 -6.14 40.64
N SER A 265 -5.98 -6.42 40.51
CA SER A 265 -6.85 -6.82 41.62
C SER A 265 -6.45 -8.21 42.16
N GLU A 266 -5.51 -8.26 43.10
CA GLU A 266 -5.22 -9.46 43.91
C GLU A 266 -6.29 -9.61 45.01
N GLY A 267 -7.42 -10.26 44.70
CA GLY A 267 -8.47 -10.53 45.69
C GLY A 267 -9.89 -10.56 45.12
N ASN A 268 -10.90 -10.39 45.99
CA ASN A 268 -12.29 -10.30 45.60
C ASN A 268 -12.57 -8.91 44.99
N ILE A 269 -12.72 -8.85 43.67
CA ILE A 269 -12.94 -7.59 42.93
C ILE A 269 -14.19 -6.80 43.35
N LEU A 270 -15.12 -7.45 44.06
CA LEU A 270 -16.30 -6.82 44.63
C LEU A 270 -15.99 -5.95 45.85
N GLU A 271 -14.79 -6.07 46.43
CA GLU A 271 -14.33 -5.28 47.57
C GLU A 271 -13.51 -4.05 47.13
N ASP A 272 -13.10 -3.99 45.87
CA ASP A 272 -12.40 -2.86 45.26
C ASP A 272 -13.42 -1.87 44.66
N GLU A 273 -13.90 -0.95 45.51
CA GLU A 273 -14.86 0.08 45.14
C GLU A 273 -14.33 0.99 44.00
N GLU A 274 -13.02 1.23 43.96
CA GLU A 274 -12.38 2.03 42.90
C GLU A 274 -12.39 1.27 41.57
N GLY A 275 -12.03 -0.02 41.58
CA GLY A 275 -12.12 -0.91 40.42
C GLY A 275 -13.54 -1.01 39.85
N VAL A 276 -14.55 -1.17 40.71
CA VAL A 276 -15.98 -1.24 40.30
C VAL A 276 -16.46 0.07 39.65
N ASN A 277 -16.06 1.22 40.20
CA ASN A 277 -16.40 2.53 39.64
C ASN A 277 -15.72 2.78 38.28
N VAL A 278 -14.45 2.39 38.12
CA VAL A 278 -13.75 2.51 36.84
C VAL A 278 -14.32 1.53 35.80
N LEU A 279 -14.68 0.30 36.18
CA LEU A 279 -15.34 -0.67 35.30
C LEU A 279 -16.71 -0.18 34.81
N SER A 280 -17.53 0.38 35.70
CA SER A 280 -18.86 0.89 35.35
C SER A 280 -18.78 2.10 34.41
N SER A 281 -17.92 3.08 34.69
CA SER A 281 -17.70 4.24 33.81
C SER A 281 -17.11 3.84 32.46
N SER A 282 -16.14 2.91 32.43
CA SER A 282 -15.55 2.36 31.21
C SER A 282 -16.60 1.64 30.34
N LYS A 283 -17.51 0.89 30.96
CA LYS A 283 -18.61 0.21 30.25
C LYS A 283 -19.59 1.21 29.62
N ILE A 284 -19.95 2.27 30.33
CA ILE A 284 -20.84 3.33 29.79
C ILE A 284 -20.18 3.99 28.58
N LEU A 285 -18.91 4.37 28.70
CA LEU A 285 -18.14 4.99 27.61
C LEU A 285 -18.02 4.05 26.40
N ALA A 286 -17.72 2.77 26.62
CA ALA A 286 -17.65 1.78 25.54
C ALA A 286 -18.98 1.61 24.80
N ASN A 287 -20.11 1.58 25.53
CA ASN A 287 -21.43 1.52 24.92
C ASN A 287 -21.72 2.77 24.07
N GLU A 288 -21.40 3.96 24.57
CA GLU A 288 -21.58 5.21 23.83
C GLU A 288 -20.74 5.25 22.54
N ILE A 289 -19.48 4.78 22.61
CA ILE A 289 -18.62 4.69 21.43
C ILE A 289 -19.17 3.67 20.43
N ASN A 290 -19.68 2.53 20.88
CA ASN A 290 -20.30 1.52 20.00
C ASN A 290 -21.55 2.06 19.28
N GLU A 291 -22.40 2.82 19.97
CA GLU A 291 -23.56 3.47 19.34
C GLU A 291 -23.13 4.49 18.27
N LYS A 292 -22.13 5.33 18.58
CA LYS A 292 -21.54 6.26 17.62
C LYS A 292 -20.94 5.55 16.41
N GLN A 293 -20.27 4.42 16.64
CA GLN A 293 -19.67 3.61 15.59
C GLN A 293 -20.74 2.99 14.67
N ALA A 294 -21.83 2.48 15.23
CA ALA A 294 -22.95 1.93 14.45
C ALA A 294 -23.61 3.00 13.58
N ALA A 295 -23.79 4.22 14.10
CA ALA A 295 -24.29 5.35 13.31
C ALA A 295 -23.34 5.72 12.17
N ALA A 296 -22.03 5.77 12.43
CA ALA A 296 -21.01 6.06 11.42
C ALA A 296 -21.00 5.02 10.28
N GLU A 297 -21.18 3.73 10.60
CA GLU A 297 -21.27 2.65 9.60
C GLU A 297 -22.48 2.78 8.68
N ILE A 298 -23.63 3.24 9.20
CA ILE A 298 -24.83 3.50 8.38
C ILE A 298 -24.56 4.64 7.41
N THR A 299 -23.95 5.73 7.89
CA THR A 299 -23.58 6.87 7.04
C THR A 299 -22.53 6.48 5.99
N GLU A 300 -21.53 5.67 6.35
CA GLU A 300 -20.53 5.16 5.41
C GLU A 300 -21.17 4.36 4.26
N LYS A 301 -22.14 3.47 4.57
CA LYS A 301 -22.89 2.74 3.55
C LYS A 301 -23.67 3.66 2.62
N SER A 302 -24.30 4.70 3.16
CA SER A 302 -25.00 5.71 2.35
C SER A 302 -24.04 6.42 1.38
N ILE A 303 -22.87 6.84 1.87
CA ILE A 303 -21.83 7.47 1.04
C ILE A 303 -21.34 6.51 -0.03
N ASP A 304 -21.11 5.25 0.31
CA ASP A 304 -20.64 4.25 -0.64
C ASP A 304 -21.67 4.01 -1.75
N VAL A 305 -22.98 3.99 -1.47
CA VAL A 305 -24.02 3.89 -2.51
C VAL A 305 -23.89 5.03 -3.52
N ILE A 306 -23.64 6.26 -3.07
CA ILE A 306 -23.46 7.40 -3.97
C ILE A 306 -22.15 7.27 -4.78
N ARG A 307 -21.07 6.81 -4.15
CA ARG A 307 -19.79 6.54 -4.83
C ARG A 307 -19.95 5.49 -5.92
N HIS A 308 -20.74 4.44 -5.68
CA HIS A 308 -20.98 3.37 -6.66
C HIS A 308 -21.58 3.89 -7.97
N ALA A 309 -22.34 4.99 -7.93
CA ALA A 309 -22.89 5.60 -9.14
C ALA A 309 -21.81 6.15 -10.10
N TYR A 310 -20.58 6.42 -9.61
CA TYR A 310 -19.44 6.86 -10.42
C TYR A 310 -18.52 5.72 -10.89
N VAL A 311 -18.75 4.47 -10.44
CA VAL A 311 -17.95 3.31 -10.87
C VAL A 311 -17.88 3.16 -12.40
N PRO A 312 -18.96 3.34 -13.18
CA PRO A 312 -18.90 3.15 -14.62
C PRO A 312 -17.87 4.03 -15.35
N ILE A 313 -17.68 5.28 -14.94
CA ILE A 313 -16.64 6.16 -15.55
C ILE A 313 -15.24 5.73 -15.14
N ALA A 314 -15.05 5.23 -13.91
CA ALA A 314 -13.76 4.73 -13.45
C ALA A 314 -13.36 3.46 -14.20
N VAL A 315 -14.29 2.51 -14.38
CA VAL A 315 -14.09 1.30 -15.20
C VAL A 315 -13.74 1.67 -16.64
N HIS A 316 -14.55 2.54 -17.27
CA HIS A 316 -14.34 2.99 -18.65
C HIS A 316 -12.95 3.61 -18.84
N SER A 317 -12.57 4.53 -17.96
CA SER A 317 -11.27 5.20 -18.01
C SER A 317 -10.11 4.25 -17.76
N THR A 318 -10.29 3.26 -16.88
CA THR A 318 -9.29 2.21 -16.62
C THR A 318 -9.04 1.37 -17.87
N ILE A 319 -10.11 0.92 -18.54
CA ILE A 319 -9.99 0.18 -19.81
C ILE A 319 -9.20 1.00 -20.83
N LEU A 320 -9.54 2.28 -21.01
CA LEU A 320 -8.82 3.17 -21.93
C LEU A 320 -7.33 3.28 -21.59
N PHE A 321 -6.98 3.46 -20.32
CA PHE A 321 -5.58 3.53 -19.89
C PHE A 321 -4.82 2.26 -20.27
N PHE A 322 -5.36 1.08 -19.93
CA PHE A 322 -4.66 -0.18 -20.22
C PHE A 322 -4.54 -0.43 -21.72
N SER A 323 -5.57 -0.12 -22.51
CA SER A 323 -5.50 -0.15 -23.99
C SER A 323 -4.36 0.71 -24.54
N ILE A 324 -4.17 1.91 -24.01
CA ILE A 324 -3.10 2.83 -24.42
C ILE A 324 -1.73 2.33 -23.98
N THR A 325 -1.61 1.78 -22.76
CA THR A 325 -0.34 1.24 -22.29
C THR A 325 0.15 0.03 -23.08
N ASN A 326 -0.76 -0.66 -23.78
CA ASN A 326 -0.44 -1.75 -24.71
C ASN A 326 0.05 -1.25 -26.08
N LEU A 327 -0.13 0.03 -26.43
CA LEU A 327 0.43 0.59 -27.68
C LEU A 327 1.96 0.55 -27.71
N ALA A 328 2.60 0.53 -26.53
CA ALA A 328 4.04 0.35 -26.42
C ALA A 328 4.55 -0.99 -26.99
N ASN A 329 3.66 -1.99 -27.15
CA ASN A 329 3.98 -3.26 -27.80
C ASN A 329 4.08 -3.13 -29.33
N ILE A 330 3.44 -2.11 -29.93
CA ILE A 330 3.53 -1.80 -31.36
C ILE A 330 4.81 -1.02 -31.63
N ASP A 331 5.02 0.06 -30.88
CA ASP A 331 6.23 0.88 -30.97
C ASP A 331 6.64 1.37 -29.57
N PRO A 332 7.91 1.17 -29.15
CA PRO A 332 8.40 1.66 -27.87
C PRO A 332 8.25 3.17 -27.65
N MET A 333 8.08 3.98 -28.69
CA MET A 333 7.82 5.42 -28.60
C MET A 333 6.42 5.75 -28.03
N TYR A 334 5.45 4.84 -28.13
CA TYR A 334 4.08 5.04 -27.65
C TYR A 334 3.94 4.76 -26.15
N GLN A 335 4.67 5.53 -25.35
CA GLN A 335 4.64 5.45 -23.90
C GLN A 335 3.93 6.65 -23.30
N TYR A 336 2.92 6.36 -22.50
CA TYR A 336 2.13 7.37 -21.79
C TYR A 336 2.28 7.13 -20.29
N SER A 337 2.57 8.22 -19.56
CA SER A 337 2.70 8.14 -18.10
C SER A 337 1.33 8.15 -17.43
N LEU A 338 1.21 7.42 -16.32
CA LEU A 338 0.01 7.45 -15.48
C LEU A 338 -0.29 8.87 -14.99
N VAL A 339 0.75 9.64 -14.64
CA VAL A 339 0.60 11.03 -14.18
C VAL A 339 -0.06 11.91 -15.25
N TRP A 340 0.36 11.78 -16.50
CA TRP A 340 -0.25 12.50 -17.61
C TRP A 340 -1.72 12.12 -17.80
N PHE A 341 -2.01 10.81 -17.80
CA PHE A 341 -3.38 10.30 -17.96
C PHE A 341 -4.31 10.80 -16.85
N VAL A 342 -3.86 10.72 -15.59
CA VAL A 342 -4.61 11.21 -14.43
C VAL A 342 -4.84 12.72 -14.50
N ASN A 343 -3.86 13.50 -14.97
CA ASN A 343 -4.03 14.94 -15.15
C ASN A 343 -5.04 15.26 -16.26
N LEU A 344 -5.04 14.50 -17.36
CA LEU A 344 -6.03 14.63 -18.42
C LEU A 344 -7.44 14.30 -17.92
N PHE A 345 -7.58 13.24 -17.13
CA PHE A 345 -8.85 12.87 -16.49
C PHE A 345 -9.36 13.97 -15.55
N LYS A 346 -8.46 14.52 -14.72
CA LYS A 346 -8.77 15.66 -13.84
C LYS A 346 -9.22 16.92 -14.59
N ALA A 347 -8.61 17.20 -15.73
CA ALA A 347 -8.98 18.32 -16.59
C ALA A 347 -10.32 18.07 -17.27
N ALA A 348 -10.60 16.83 -17.69
CA ALA A 348 -11.89 16.46 -18.25
C ALA A 348 -13.04 16.66 -17.26
N ILE A 349 -12.84 16.34 -15.98
CA ILE A 349 -13.84 16.59 -14.93
C ILE A 349 -14.13 18.09 -14.75
N GLU A 350 -13.11 18.94 -14.83
CA GLU A 350 -13.24 20.40 -14.68
C GLU A 350 -13.88 21.07 -15.90
N ASN A 351 -13.58 20.58 -17.11
CA ASN A 351 -14.00 21.19 -18.37
C ASN A 351 -15.35 20.70 -18.88
N THR A 352 -16.02 19.81 -18.15
CA THR A 352 -17.36 19.29 -18.50
C THR A 352 -18.42 19.89 -17.59
N GLU A 353 -19.60 20.14 -18.17
CA GLU A 353 -20.72 20.70 -17.42
C GLU A 353 -21.17 19.77 -16.29
N LYS A 354 -21.39 20.35 -15.11
CA LYS A 354 -21.94 19.64 -13.96
C LYS A 354 -23.44 19.41 -14.18
N HIS A 355 -23.92 18.25 -13.74
CA HIS A 355 -25.32 17.88 -13.87
C HIS A 355 -25.81 17.24 -12.57
N ASP A 356 -27.04 17.56 -12.15
CA ASP A 356 -27.60 17.12 -10.86
C ASP A 356 -27.78 15.60 -10.79
N LYS A 357 -28.12 14.99 -11.94
CA LYS A 357 -28.23 13.54 -12.07
C LYS A 357 -26.88 12.91 -12.39
N ILE A 358 -26.38 12.10 -11.46
CA ILE A 358 -25.10 11.37 -11.59
C ILE A 358 -25.01 10.52 -12.87
N PRO A 359 -26.04 9.75 -13.28
CA PRO A 359 -25.94 8.94 -14.50
C PRO A 359 -25.72 9.75 -15.78
N GLU A 360 -26.38 10.91 -15.88
CA GLU A 360 -26.23 11.82 -17.03
C GLU A 360 -24.86 12.49 -16.99
N ARG A 361 -24.40 12.90 -15.80
CA ARG A 361 -23.05 13.43 -15.56
C ARG A 361 -21.95 12.44 -15.97
N VAL A 362 -22.08 11.18 -15.57
CA VAL A 362 -21.14 10.08 -15.90
C VAL A 362 -21.06 9.86 -17.41
N LYS A 363 -22.18 9.91 -18.12
CA LYS A 363 -22.21 9.77 -19.58
C LYS A 363 -21.49 10.92 -20.28
N ILE A 364 -21.79 12.16 -19.92
CA ILE A 364 -21.14 13.36 -20.49
C ILE A 364 -19.63 13.32 -20.24
N LEU A 365 -19.22 12.94 -19.03
CA LEU A 365 -17.81 12.76 -18.67
C LEU A 365 -17.14 11.70 -19.53
N ALA A 366 -17.78 10.54 -19.71
CA ALA A 366 -17.25 9.46 -20.52
C ALA A 366 -17.04 9.89 -21.99
N ASP A 367 -18.04 10.53 -22.59
CA ASP A 367 -17.98 10.98 -23.99
C ASP A 367 -16.88 12.04 -24.18
N TYR A 368 -16.83 13.05 -23.32
CA TYR A 368 -15.82 14.10 -23.38
C TYR A 368 -14.40 13.56 -23.12
N PHE A 369 -14.23 12.73 -22.10
CA PHE A 369 -12.93 12.16 -21.76
C PHE A 369 -12.40 11.27 -22.87
N THR A 370 -13.26 10.41 -23.45
CA THR A 370 -12.90 9.54 -24.59
C THR A 370 -12.42 10.37 -25.78
N TYR A 371 -13.17 11.42 -26.14
CA TYR A 371 -12.82 12.29 -27.25
C TYR A 371 -11.52 13.07 -27.00
N SER A 372 -11.36 13.63 -25.80
CA SER A 372 -10.15 14.36 -25.41
C SER A 372 -8.92 13.46 -25.42
N LEU A 373 -9.04 12.24 -24.88
CA LEU A 373 -7.98 11.25 -24.86
C LEU A 373 -7.59 10.83 -26.29
N TYR A 374 -8.58 10.54 -27.13
CA TYR A 374 -8.38 10.21 -28.53
C TYR A 374 -7.61 11.31 -29.28
N ILE A 375 -8.02 12.57 -29.17
CA ILE A 375 -7.32 13.69 -29.83
C ILE A 375 -5.87 13.77 -29.37
N ASN A 376 -5.62 13.69 -28.07
CA ASN A 376 -4.26 13.82 -27.55
C ASN A 376 -3.35 12.68 -28.02
N ILE A 377 -3.90 11.47 -28.15
CA ILE A 377 -3.16 10.30 -28.67
C ILE A 377 -2.91 10.44 -30.18
N CYS A 378 -3.92 10.83 -30.96
CA CYS A 378 -3.74 11.01 -32.41
C CYS A 378 -2.71 12.09 -32.75
N ARG A 379 -2.51 13.09 -31.88
CA ARG A 379 -1.44 14.08 -32.02
C ARG A 379 -0.04 13.51 -31.83
N SER A 380 0.10 12.42 -31.08
CA SER A 380 1.39 11.75 -30.80
C SER A 380 1.63 10.51 -31.65
N LEU A 381 0.63 10.01 -32.39
CA LEU A 381 0.77 8.89 -33.31
C LEU A 381 1.24 9.37 -34.69
N PHE A 382 2.08 8.58 -35.36
CA PHE A 382 2.41 8.80 -36.77
C PHE A 382 1.18 8.56 -37.65
N GLU A 383 1.03 9.30 -38.77
CA GLU A 383 -0.13 9.24 -39.68
C GLU A 383 -0.51 7.80 -40.11
N LYS A 384 0.48 6.90 -40.25
CA LYS A 384 0.25 5.49 -40.63
C LYS A 384 -0.45 4.65 -39.55
N VAL A 385 -0.40 5.06 -38.27
CA VAL A 385 -0.96 4.33 -37.11
C VAL A 385 -2.27 4.96 -36.62
N CYS A 386 -2.63 6.16 -37.07
CA CYS A 386 -3.84 6.87 -36.63
C CYS A 386 -5.16 6.12 -36.88
N LEU A 387 -5.20 5.13 -37.78
CA LEU A 387 -6.40 4.35 -38.09
C LEU A 387 -6.58 3.09 -37.23
N LEU A 388 -5.54 2.66 -36.49
CA LEU A 388 -5.58 1.44 -35.67
C LEU A 388 -6.34 1.57 -34.32
N PRO A 389 -6.36 2.73 -33.64
CA PRO A 389 -7.14 2.93 -32.39
C PRO A 389 -8.66 2.97 -32.58
N LEU A 390 -9.17 2.86 -33.82
CA LEU A 390 -10.58 2.97 -34.18
C LEU A 390 -11.31 1.62 -34.30
N LEU A 391 -10.59 0.50 -34.12
CA LEU A 391 -11.11 -0.88 -34.07
C LEU A 391 -10.81 -1.47 -32.70
#